data_AF-A0A940Q1K2-F1
#
_entry.id   AF-A0A940Q1K2-F1
#
_cell.length_a   1.000
_cell.length_b   1.000
_cell.length_c   1.000
_cell.angle_alpha   90.00
_cell.angle_beta   90.00
_cell.angle_gamma   90.00
#
_symmetry.space_group_name_H-M   'P 1'
#
loop_
_entity.id
_entity.type
_entity.pdbx_description
1 polymer ?
#
loop_
_entity_poly.entity_id
_entity_poly.type
_entity_poly.pdbx_seq_one_letter_code
_entity_poly.pdbx_strand_id
1 'polypeptide(L)'
;MENAWATFTLERPAVIKQISIRLLDFRKNSYPLEVTTADGTVVWTGYTPKGLGNVCLNIEKPVKSATYKILMLGPATVKEAFGDMTELAAKKNVSTKASKSNKLSIFEIEFNE
;
A
#
# COMPACT_ATOMS: atom_id res chain seq x y z
N MET A 1 14.51 13.26 2.99
CA MET A 1 13.91 12.24 3.86
C MET A 1 13.66 11.02 3.01
N GLU A 2 14.05 9.83 3.48
CA GLU A 2 13.74 8.57 2.82
C GLU A 2 12.27 8.19 3.08
N ASN A 3 11.62 7.52 2.13
CA ASN A 3 10.28 6.99 2.33
C ASN A 3 10.35 5.66 3.10
N ALA A 4 9.37 5.38 3.97
CA ALA A 4 9.33 4.11 4.68
C ALA A 4 9.10 2.92 3.74
N TRP A 5 9.76 1.80 4.04
CA TRP A 5 9.57 0.53 3.36
C TRP A 5 9.75 -0.64 4.32
N ALA A 6 9.21 -1.80 3.95
CA ALA A 6 9.39 -3.05 4.66
C ALA A 6 9.43 -4.21 3.67
N THR A 7 10.27 -5.20 3.92
CA THR A 7 10.38 -6.42 3.09
C THR A 7 9.93 -7.62 3.91
N PHE A 8 9.11 -8.47 3.30
CA PHE A 8 8.57 -9.68 3.89
C PHE A 8 8.99 -10.87 3.04
N THR A 9 9.44 -11.94 3.70
CA THR A 9 9.81 -13.19 3.05
C THR A 9 8.92 -14.30 3.60
N LEU A 10 8.18 -14.95 2.69
CA LEU A 10 7.38 -16.12 2.95
C LEU A 10 8.26 -17.35 3.13
N GLU A 11 7.77 -18.36 3.85
CA GLU A 11 8.46 -19.65 4.03
C GLU A 11 8.71 -20.36 2.69
N ARG A 12 7.80 -20.18 1.72
CA ARG A 12 7.93 -20.74 0.38
C ARG A 12 7.42 -19.75 -0.69
N PRO A 13 7.89 -19.87 -1.95
CA PRO A 13 7.28 -19.15 -3.05
C PRO A 13 5.80 -19.50 -3.22
N ALA A 14 4.93 -18.48 -3.26
CA ALA A 14 3.49 -18.62 -3.38
C ALA A 14 2.92 -17.58 -4.34
N VAL A 15 1.76 -17.90 -4.93
CA VAL A 15 1.01 -16.98 -5.77
C VAL A 15 0.03 -16.24 -4.87
N ILE A 16 0.36 -15.00 -4.49
CA ILE A 16 -0.47 -14.22 -3.57
C ILE A 16 -1.50 -13.41 -4.37
N LYS A 17 -2.78 -13.58 -4.04
CA LYS A 17 -3.90 -12.84 -4.64
C LYS A 17 -4.33 -11.64 -3.83
N GLN A 18 -4.14 -11.70 -2.51
CA GLN A 18 -4.54 -10.62 -1.62
C GLN A 18 -3.51 -10.44 -0.49
N ILE A 19 -3.20 -9.18 -0.20
CA ILE A 19 -2.39 -8.80 0.96
C ILE A 19 -3.27 -7.99 1.91
N SER A 20 -3.40 -8.43 3.16
CA SER A 20 -4.15 -7.72 4.20
C SER A 20 -3.17 -7.05 5.15
N ILE A 21 -3.31 -5.75 5.39
CA ILE A 21 -2.39 -4.97 6.22
C ILE A 21 -3.17 -4.30 7.36
N ARG A 22 -2.75 -4.52 8.59
CA ARG A 22 -3.21 -3.77 9.77
C ARG A 22 -2.21 -2.67 10.10
N LEU A 23 -2.65 -1.42 10.10
CA LEU A 23 -1.85 -0.22 10.32
C LEU A 23 -2.23 0.45 11.65
N LEU A 24 -1.22 0.95 12.37
CA LEU A 24 -1.41 1.76 13.59
C LEU A 24 -1.66 3.23 13.25
N ASP A 25 -2.49 3.91 14.05
CA ASP A 25 -2.70 5.36 14.04
C ASP A 25 -3.12 5.96 12.66
N PHE A 26 -3.92 5.19 11.90
CA PHE A 26 -4.18 5.45 10.48
C PHE A 26 -5.46 6.25 10.17
N ARG A 27 -6.32 6.53 11.15
CA ARG A 27 -7.72 6.95 10.93
C ARG A 27 -7.93 8.18 10.03
N LYS A 28 -6.93 9.05 9.85
CA LYS A 28 -7.03 10.30 9.08
C LYS A 28 -6.20 10.33 7.78
N ASN A 29 -5.33 9.36 7.56
CA ASN A 29 -4.32 9.39 6.52
C ASN A 29 -4.62 8.40 5.41
N SER A 30 -4.14 8.67 4.20
CA SER A 30 -4.04 7.69 3.11
C SER A 30 -2.59 7.60 2.68
N TYR A 31 -2.07 6.38 2.52
CA TYR A 31 -0.67 6.12 2.17
C TYR A 31 -0.57 5.73 0.69
N PRO A 32 0.28 6.41 -0.10
CA PRO A 32 0.63 5.93 -1.42
C PRO A 32 1.63 4.77 -1.27
N LEU A 33 1.19 3.54 -1.55
CA LEU A 33 2.02 2.34 -1.44
C LEU A 33 2.30 1.71 -2.81
N GLU A 34 3.44 1.04 -2.89
CA GLU A 34 3.81 0.13 -3.98
C GLU A 34 4.24 -1.20 -3.38
N VAL A 35 3.80 -2.31 -3.99
CA VAL A 35 4.22 -3.65 -3.63
C VAL A 35 5.00 -4.27 -4.79
N THR A 36 6.23 -4.68 -4.52
CA THR A 36 7.11 -5.32 -5.51
C THR A 36 7.58 -6.70 -5.07
N THR A 37 7.81 -7.59 -6.02
CA THR A 37 8.40 -8.92 -5.78
C THR A 37 9.93 -8.87 -5.84
N ALA A 38 10.59 -9.99 -5.52
CA ALA A 38 12.06 -10.10 -5.48
C ALA A 38 12.76 -9.70 -6.79
N ASP A 39 12.11 -9.95 -7.92
CA ASP A 39 12.57 -9.64 -9.28
C ASP A 39 12.28 -8.19 -9.70
N GLY A 40 11.67 -7.39 -8.82
CA GLY A 40 11.28 -6.01 -9.10
C GLY A 40 9.93 -5.84 -9.79
N THR A 41 9.17 -6.93 -10.01
CA THR A 41 7.82 -6.82 -10.61
C THR A 41 6.87 -6.10 -9.64
N VAL A 42 6.26 -5.00 -10.10
CA VAL A 42 5.22 -4.28 -9.36
C VAL A 42 3.91 -5.07 -9.46
N VAL A 43 3.43 -5.58 -8.33
CA VAL A 43 2.18 -6.36 -8.25
C VAL A 43 1.00 -5.54 -7.74
N TRP A 44 1.27 -4.40 -7.09
CA TRP A 44 0.24 -3.47 -6.63
C TRP A 44 0.79 -2.06 -6.50
N THR A 45 0.00 -1.05 -6.84
CA THR A 45 0.31 0.36 -6.58
C THR A 45 -0.99 1.13 -6.36
N GLY A 46 -1.00 2.08 -5.42
CA GLY A 46 -2.19 2.86 -5.15
C GLY A 46 -2.19 3.56 -3.80
N TYR A 47 -3.33 4.14 -3.48
CA TYR A 47 -3.57 4.80 -2.20
C TYR A 47 -4.38 3.89 -1.29
N THR A 48 -3.93 3.74 -0.04
CA THR A 48 -4.73 2.99 0.95
C THR A 48 -6.02 3.75 1.28
N PRO A 49 -7.17 3.06 1.38
CA PRO A 49 -8.42 3.68 1.78
C PRO A 49 -8.32 4.18 3.22
N LYS A 50 -8.95 5.31 3.53
CA LYS A 50 -9.01 5.83 4.91
C LYS A 50 -9.95 4.96 5.73
N GLY A 51 -9.56 4.56 6.94
CA GLY A 51 -10.44 3.70 7.74
C GLY A 51 -9.84 3.18 9.04
N LEU A 52 -10.44 2.13 9.58
CA LEU A 52 -10.18 1.54 10.90
C LEU A 52 -8.85 0.76 11.01
N GLY A 53 -7.91 0.97 10.10
CA GLY A 53 -6.57 0.38 10.16
C GLY A 53 -6.38 -0.89 9.34
N ASN A 54 -7.43 -1.50 8.79
CA ASN A 54 -7.31 -2.70 7.95
C ASN A 54 -7.42 -2.33 6.47
N VAL A 55 -6.44 -2.73 5.68
CA VAL A 55 -6.37 -2.49 4.23
C VAL A 55 -6.21 -3.81 3.50
N CYS A 56 -7.10 -4.10 2.55
CA CYS A 56 -6.96 -5.23 1.65
C CYS A 56 -6.47 -4.76 0.28
N LEU A 57 -5.32 -5.28 -0.15
CA LEU A 57 -4.73 -5.04 -1.45
C LEU A 57 -4.99 -6.25 -2.34
N ASN A 58 -5.87 -6.11 -3.34
CA ASN A 58 -6.12 -7.16 -4.33
C ASN A 58 -5.08 -7.08 -5.44
N ILE A 59 -4.39 -8.18 -5.72
CA ILE A 59 -3.36 -8.27 -6.76
C ILE A 59 -4.03 -8.74 -8.05
N GLU A 60 -4.18 -7.84 -9.02
CA GLU A 60 -4.83 -8.14 -10.31
C GLU A 60 -4.05 -9.17 -11.15
N LYS A 61 -2.72 -9.15 -11.03
CA LYS A 61 -1.81 -10.06 -11.76
C LYS A 61 -0.88 -10.77 -10.76
N PRO A 62 -1.37 -11.83 -10.09
CA PRO A 62 -0.58 -12.57 -9.12
C PRO A 62 0.67 -13.17 -9.75
N VAL A 63 1.81 -13.01 -9.08
CA VAL A 63 3.10 -13.58 -9.49
C VAL A 63 3.57 -14.51 -8.38
N LYS A 64 4.18 -15.65 -8.75
CA LYS A 64 4.79 -16.55 -7.78
C LYS A 64 6.07 -15.91 -7.24
N SER A 65 6.04 -15.51 -5.97
CA SER A 65 7.21 -14.94 -5.27
C SER A 65 7.25 -15.39 -3.82
N ALA A 66 8.44 -15.48 -3.25
CA ALA A 66 8.64 -15.64 -1.81
C ALA A 66 8.85 -14.31 -1.11
N THR A 67 9.22 -13.24 -1.82
CA THR A 67 9.56 -11.95 -1.21
C THR A 67 8.68 -10.85 -1.77
N TYR A 68 8.19 -10.00 -0.87
CA TYR A 68 7.37 -8.84 -1.17
C TYR A 68 7.92 -7.63 -0.42
N LYS A 69 8.16 -6.53 -1.13
CA LYS A 69 8.55 -5.26 -0.55
C LYS A 69 7.38 -4.28 -0.65
N ILE A 70 7.02 -3.69 0.47
CA ILE A 70 6.06 -2.59 0.55
C ILE A 70 6.85 -1.29 0.68
N LEU A 71 6.60 -0.34 -0.21
CA LEU A 71 7.26 0.96 -0.25
C LEU A 71 6.22 2.08 -0.17
N MET A 72 6.45 3.09 0.66
CA MET A 72 5.74 4.37 0.53
C MET A 72 6.31 5.15 -0.66
N LEU A 73 5.47 5.53 -1.61
CA LEU A 73 5.89 6.35 -2.76
C LEU A 73 6.02 7.84 -2.41
N GLY A 74 5.46 8.25 -1.28
CA GLY A 74 5.51 9.63 -0.81
C GLY A 74 4.84 9.81 0.55
N PRO A 75 4.71 11.06 1.02
CA PRO A 75 4.06 11.37 2.29
C PRO A 75 2.59 10.96 2.30
N ALA A 76 2.07 10.60 3.48
CA ALA A 76 0.64 10.32 3.64
C ALA A 76 -0.22 11.58 3.40
N THR A 77 -1.49 11.45 3.01
CA THR A 77 -2.38 12.61 2.73
C THR A 77 -3.60 12.67 3.65
N VAL A 78 -4.03 13.88 4.06
CA VAL A 78 -5.17 14.12 4.99
C VAL A 78 -6.48 14.41 4.23
N LYS A 79 -7.64 14.07 4.84
CA LYS A 79 -9.03 13.96 4.32
C LYS A 79 -9.74 15.24 3.82
N GLU A 80 -9.13 16.07 2.99
CA GLU A 80 -9.89 17.15 2.29
C GLU A 80 -10.02 16.97 0.77
N ALA A 81 -9.36 16.00 0.15
CA ALA A 81 -9.22 15.97 -1.32
C ALA A 81 -9.87 14.77 -2.06
N PHE A 82 -10.65 13.91 -1.40
CA PHE A 82 -11.18 12.69 -2.03
C PHE A 82 -12.60 12.37 -1.57
N GLY A 83 -13.55 13.25 -1.94
CA GLY A 83 -14.98 13.02 -1.72
C GLY A 83 -15.55 11.87 -2.54
N ASP A 84 -14.95 11.54 -3.68
CA ASP A 84 -15.45 10.50 -4.59
C ASP A 84 -14.27 9.94 -5.40
N MET A 85 -13.73 8.78 -5.05
CA MET A 85 -12.91 8.00 -5.99
C MET A 85 -13.16 6.51 -5.77
N THR A 86 -14.31 6.07 -6.28
CA THR A 86 -14.48 4.71 -6.76
C THR A 86 -14.01 4.67 -8.21
N GLU A 87 -13.04 3.79 -8.46
CA GLU A 87 -12.66 3.20 -9.75
C GLU A 87 -12.13 4.05 -10.92
N LEU A 88 -11.11 3.44 -11.54
CA LEU A 88 -10.65 3.59 -12.92
C LEU A 88 -9.88 4.87 -13.30
N ALA A 89 -8.58 4.63 -13.56
CA ALA A 89 -7.86 5.13 -14.74
C ALA A 89 -8.10 6.59 -15.15
N ALA A 90 -7.40 7.52 -14.52
CA ALA A 90 -6.86 8.67 -15.24
C ALA A 90 -5.93 9.51 -14.37
N LYS A 91 -4.77 9.82 -14.94
CA LYS A 91 -3.93 10.96 -14.56
C LYS A 91 -4.81 12.19 -14.27
N LYS A 92 -4.82 12.67 -13.04
CA LYS A 92 -5.16 14.07 -12.75
C LYS A 92 -4.38 14.54 -11.54
N ASN A 93 -3.64 15.63 -11.74
CA ASN A 93 -2.95 16.38 -10.71
C ASN A 93 -3.99 16.88 -9.70
N VAL A 94 -4.21 16.13 -8.62
CA VAL A 94 -5.02 16.56 -7.48
C VAL A 94 -4.04 17.13 -6.45
N SER A 95 -4.16 18.43 -6.17
CA SER A 95 -3.36 19.11 -5.15
C SER A 95 -3.78 18.65 -3.75
N THR A 96 -3.20 17.55 -3.30
CA THR A 96 -3.36 17.02 -1.94
C THR A 96 -2.44 17.75 -0.98
N LYS A 97 -2.96 18.29 0.13
CA LYS A 97 -2.11 18.70 1.26
C LYS A 97 -1.44 17.45 1.82
N ALA A 98 -0.15 17.29 1.54
CA ALA A 98 0.68 16.25 2.11
C ALA A 98 0.73 16.40 3.63
N SER A 99 0.48 15.33 4.37
CA SER A 99 0.93 15.23 5.76
C SER A 99 2.47 15.21 5.75
N LYS A 100 3.12 15.77 6.76
CA LYS A 100 4.59 15.74 6.85
C LYS A 100 5.15 14.36 7.27
N SER A 101 4.33 13.30 7.28
CA SER A 101 4.71 11.99 7.81
C SER A 101 5.12 11.03 6.69
N ASN A 102 6.38 10.59 6.74
CA ASN A 102 6.94 9.52 5.93
C ASN A 102 7.02 8.20 6.73
N LYS A 103 6.23 8.06 7.80
CA LYS A 103 6.22 6.88 8.67
C LYS A 103 5.11 5.92 8.24
N LEU A 104 5.48 4.66 8.02
CA LEU A 104 4.55 3.53 7.91
C LEU A 104 4.60 2.72 9.20
N SER A 105 3.46 2.45 9.84
CA SER A 105 3.39 1.66 11.08
C SER A 105 2.50 0.45 10.86
N ILE A 106 3.11 -0.65 10.42
CA ILE A 106 2.45 -1.93 10.20
C ILE A 106 2.40 -2.68 11.53
N PHE A 107 1.19 -3.00 12.01
CA PHE A 107 0.97 -3.86 13.16
C PHE A 107 1.04 -5.33 12.76
N GLU A 108 0.39 -5.69 11.65
CA GLU A 108 0.34 -7.04 11.11
C GLU A 108 0.16 -6.98 9.60
N ILE A 109 0.63 -8.02 8.93
CA ILE A 109 0.40 -8.25 7.50
C ILE A 109 0.17 -9.73 7.25
N GLU A 110 -0.79 -10.03 6.38
CA GLU A 110 -1.14 -11.38 5.96
C GLU A 110 -1.08 -11.49 4.43
N PHE A 111 -0.58 -12.62 3.94
CA PHE A 111 -0.46 -12.93 2.52
C PHE A 111 -1.39 -14.11 2.19
N ASN A 112 -2.38 -13.89 1.32
CA ASN A 112 -3.41 -14.86 0.99
C ASN A 112 -3.29 -15.33 -0.47
N GLU A 113 -3.27 -16.65 -0.67
CA GLU A 113 -3.17 -17.33 -1.99
C GLU A 113 -4.45 -17.35 -2.82
#